data_AF-A0A2T1DE90-F1
#
_entry.id   AF-A0A2T1DE90-F1
#
_cell.length_a   1.000
_cell.length_b   1.000
_cell.length_c   1.000
_cell.angle_alpha   90.00
_cell.angle_beta   90.00
_cell.angle_gamma   90.00
#
_symmetry.space_group_name_H-M   'P 1'
#
loop_
_entity.id
_entity.type
_entity.pdbx_description
1 polymer ?
#
loop_
_entity_poly.entity_id
_entity_poly.type
_entity_poly.pdbx_seq_one_letter_code
_entity_poly.pdbx_strand_id
1 'polypeptide(L)'
;MLKQPEISRLIRELRQLTGLTQEQFAAALGVTYSTVNRWENTHMQPSPLALKQIKAMLKEISTTLEAERSQQCQQLLDRHFPEALPNQREI
;
A
#
# COMPACT_ATOMS: atom_id res chain seq x y z
N MET A 1 13.35 18.20 11.16
CA MET A 1 12.08 17.48 11.37
C MET A 1 11.15 17.82 10.22
N LEU A 2 10.36 16.87 9.72
CA LEU A 2 9.39 17.12 8.65
C LEU A 2 8.35 18.14 9.13
N LYS A 3 7.98 19.09 8.27
CA LYS A 3 6.92 20.07 8.57
C LYS A 3 5.55 19.39 8.46
N GLN A 4 4.57 19.88 9.20
CA GLN A 4 3.21 19.33 9.23
C GLN A 4 2.57 19.12 7.84
N PRO A 5 2.68 20.05 6.88
CA PRO A 5 2.15 19.84 5.52
C PRO A 5 2.80 18.67 4.79
N GLU A 6 4.11 18.46 5.00
CA GLU A 6 4.87 17.36 4.40
C GLU A 6 4.43 16.01 4.98
N ILE A 7 4.21 15.94 6.30
CA ILE A 7 3.71 14.74 6.98
C ILE A 7 2.29 14.39 6.50
N SER A 8 1.43 15.40 6.34
CA SER A 8 0.05 15.21 5.89
C SER A 8 -0.01 14.63 4.48
N ARG A 9 0.84 15.17 3.59
CA ARG A 9 1.00 14.68 2.22
C ARG A 9 1.52 13.24 2.18
N LEU A 10 2.56 12.93 2.97
CA LEU A 10 3.13 11.59 3.09
C LEU A 10 2.08 10.54 3.49
N ILE A 11 1.26 10.86 4.50
CA ILE A 11 0.21 9.95 4.99
C ILE A 11 -0.81 9.67 3.88
N ARG A 12 -1.25 10.73 3.18
CA ARG A 12 -2.21 10.59 2.08
C ARG A 12 -1.65 9.77 0.93
N GLU A 13 -0.40 10.01 0.53
CA GLU A 13 0.26 9.25 -0.54
C GLU A 13 0.41 7.77 -0.16
N LEU A 14 0.85 7.46 1.06
CA LEU A 14 0.96 6.09 1.55
C LEU A 14 -0.38 5.36 1.54
N ARG A 15 -1.44 6.02 2.01
CA ARG A 15 -2.79 5.45 1.98
C ARG A 15 -3.24 5.18 0.54
N GLN A 16 -2.97 6.10 -0.38
CA GLN A 16 -3.32 5.92 -1.79
C GLN A 16 -2.52 4.77 -2.43
N LEU A 17 -1.24 4.63 -2.11
CA LEU A 17 -0.39 3.54 -2.60
C LEU A 17 -0.87 2.16 -2.15
N THR A 18 -1.49 2.07 -0.97
CA THR A 18 -2.06 0.81 -0.46
C THR A 18 -3.49 0.56 -0.92
N GLY A 19 -4.11 1.52 -1.63
CA GLY A 19 -5.51 1.42 -2.07
C GLY A 19 -6.52 1.45 -0.92
N LEU A 20 -6.11 1.82 0.30
CA LEU A 20 -6.97 1.79 1.48
C LEU A 20 -7.85 3.06 1.58
N THR A 21 -9.07 2.90 2.09
CA THR A 21 -9.87 4.04 2.56
C THR A 21 -9.24 4.63 3.84
N GLN A 22 -9.65 5.84 4.23
CA GLN A 22 -9.16 6.46 5.47
C GLN A 22 -9.53 5.61 6.71
N GLU A 23 -10.69 4.96 6.70
CA GLU A 23 -11.15 4.04 7.75
C GLU A 23 -10.29 2.79 7.81
N GLN A 24 -10.01 2.15 6.67
CA GLN A 24 -9.16 0.97 6.61
C GLN A 24 -7.72 1.27 7.02
N PHE A 25 -7.20 2.42 6.58
CA PHE A 25 -5.88 2.89 6.98
C PHE A 25 -5.80 3.19 8.48
N ALA A 26 -6.85 3.81 9.03
CA ALA A 26 -6.96 4.06 10.47
C ALA A 26 -7.00 2.75 11.26
N ALA A 27 -7.80 1.78 10.82
CA ALA A 27 -7.87 0.45 11.43
C ALA A 27 -6.51 -0.26 11.42
N ALA A 28 -5.79 -0.21 10.31
CA ALA A 28 -4.45 -0.79 10.18
C ALA A 28 -3.41 -0.13 11.10
N LEU A 29 -3.58 1.15 11.43
CA LEU A 29 -2.73 1.88 12.38
C LEU A 29 -3.23 1.80 13.84
N GLY A 30 -4.38 1.18 14.09
CA GLY A 30 -4.99 1.13 15.43
C GLY A 30 -5.49 2.50 15.93
N VAL A 31 -5.88 3.39 15.02
CA VAL A 31 -6.43 4.72 15.34
C VAL A 31 -7.82 4.89 14.75
N THR A 32 -8.50 5.98 15.11
CA THR A 32 -9.83 6.30 14.55
C THR A 32 -9.71 6.98 13.18
N TYR A 33 -10.75 6.83 12.36
CA TYR A 33 -10.92 7.60 11.12
C TYR A 33 -10.67 9.11 11.34
N SER A 34 -11.28 9.68 12.39
CA SER A 34 -11.19 11.10 12.73
C SER A 34 -9.75 11.56 12.95
N THR A 35 -8.89 10.66 13.45
CA THR A 35 -7.46 10.92 13.65
C THR A 35 -6.73 11.01 12.30
N VAL A 36 -6.94 10.06 11.40
CA VAL A 36 -6.36 10.07 10.05
C VAL A 36 -6.87 11.28 9.25
N ASN A 37 -8.17 11.58 9.32
CA ASN A 37 -8.75 12.74 8.65
C ASN A 37 -8.11 14.06 9.11
N ARG A 38 -7.83 14.22 10.42
CA ARG A 38 -7.12 15.40 10.93
C ARG A 38 -5.66 15.46 10.49
N TRP A 39 -5.00 14.32 10.33
CA TRP A 39 -3.64 14.27 9.81
C TRP A 39 -3.58 14.65 8.33
N GLU A 40 -4.43 14.07 7.48
CA GLU A 40 -4.40 14.36 6.04
C GLU A 40 -4.79 15.81 5.71
N ASN A 41 -5.63 16.44 6.54
CA ASN A 41 -6.07 17.83 6.38
C ASN A 41 -5.25 18.85 7.18
N THR A 42 -4.01 18.51 7.55
CA THR A 42 -3.06 19.42 8.26
C THR A 42 -3.57 20.02 9.57
N HIS A 43 -4.64 19.50 10.16
CA HIS A 43 -5.21 20.01 11.41
C HIS A 43 -4.40 19.58 12.64
N MET A 44 -3.69 18.45 12.56
CA MET A 44 -2.89 17.92 13.68
C MET A 44 -1.71 17.10 13.17
N GLN A 45 -0.60 17.08 13.91
CA GLN A 45 0.50 16.16 13.64
C GLN A 45 0.27 14.79 14.31
N PRO A 46 0.70 13.68 13.69
CA PRO A 46 0.76 12.40 14.37
C PRO A 46 1.72 12.44 15.55
N SER A 47 1.39 11.69 16.61
CA SER A 47 2.31 11.51 17.73
C SER A 47 3.56 10.73 17.31
N PRO A 48 4.66 10.78 18.08
CA PRO A 48 5.85 9.97 17.80
C PRO A 48 5.55 8.47 17.69
N LEU A 49 4.59 7.96 18.46
CA LEU A 49 4.14 6.56 18.38
C LEU A 49 3.44 6.27 17.04
N ALA A 50 2.54 7.16 16.61
CA ALA A 50 1.87 7.03 15.32
C ALA A 50 2.86 7.09 14.15
N LEU A 51 3.85 7.97 14.20
CA LEU A 51 4.93 8.02 13.19
C LEU A 51 5.74 6.71 13.16
N LYS A 52 5.98 6.06 14.31
CA LYS A 52 6.63 4.76 14.39
C LYS A 52 5.80 3.67 13.71
N GLN A 53 4.48 3.66 13.92
CA GLN A 53 3.55 2.72 13.28
C GLN A 53 3.50 2.93 11.76
N ILE A 54 3.39 4.19 11.31
CA ILE A 54 3.42 4.54 9.87
C ILE A 54 4.74 4.06 9.23
N LYS A 55 5.87 4.25 9.91
CA LYS A 55 7.17 3.77 9.45
C LYS A 55 7.24 2.23 9.38
N ALA A 56 6.63 1.53 10.32
CA ALA A 56 6.57 0.07 10.31
C ALA A 56 5.73 -0.44 9.13
N MET A 57 4.53 0.12 8.95
CA MET A 57 3.66 -0.17 7.82
C MET A 57 4.35 0.09 6.47
N LEU A 58 5.06 1.21 6.32
CA LEU A 58 5.86 1.49 5.11
C LEU A 58 6.88 0.40 4.80
N LYS A 59 7.55 -0.14 5.83
CA LYS A 59 8.53 -1.22 5.66
C LYS A 59 7.84 -2.50 5.21
N GLU A 60 6.75 -2.89 5.86
CA GLU A 60 5.96 -4.08 5.50
C GLU A 60 5.43 -4.00 4.07
N ILE A 61 4.93 -2.83 3.66
CA ILE A 61 4.48 -2.59 2.28
C ILE A 61 5.65 -2.69 1.31
N SER A 62 6.80 -2.09 1.62
CA SER A 62 7.98 -2.16 0.74
C SER A 62 8.49 -3.59 0.52
N THR A 63 8.41 -4.46 1.53
CA THR A 63 8.79 -5.87 1.40
C THR A 63 7.72 -6.70 0.69
N THR A 64 6.45 -6.31 0.78
CA THR A 64 5.32 -7.05 0.20
C THR A 64 5.08 -6.70 -1.26
N LEU A 65 5.30 -5.43 -1.66
CA LEU A 65 5.14 -4.94 -3.04
C LEU A 65 6.09 -5.63 -4.04
N GLU A 66 7.20 -6.20 -3.60
CA GLU A 66 8.08 -7.01 -4.46
C GLU A 66 7.53 -8.42 -4.68
N ALA A 67 6.87 -9.00 -3.67
CA ALA A 67 6.33 -10.36 -3.70
C ALA A 67 4.98 -10.46 -4.42
N GLU A 68 4.05 -9.53 -4.17
CA GLU A 68 2.69 -9.57 -4.73
C GLU A 68 2.66 -9.20 -6.22
N ARG A 69 3.49 -8.25 -6.66
CA ARG A 69 3.59 -7.88 -8.08
C ARG A 69 4.16 -9.02 -8.93
N SER A 70 5.04 -9.84 -8.38
CA SER A 70 5.59 -11.01 -9.06
C SER A 70 4.53 -12.09 -9.26
N GLN A 71 3.75 -12.41 -8.22
CA GLN A 71 2.68 -13.41 -8.32
C GLN A 71 1.55 -12.97 -9.25
N GLN A 72 1.15 -11.69 -9.21
CA GLN A 72 0.07 -11.18 -10.07
C GLN A 72 0.53 -11.05 -11.53
N CYS A 73 1.78 -10.65 -11.80
CA CYS A 73 2.36 -10.72 -13.14
C CYS A 73 2.45 -12.16 -13.64
N GLN A 74 2.89 -13.12 -12.82
CA GLN A 74 2.94 -14.53 -13.20
C GLN A 74 1.53 -15.08 -13.51
N GLN A 75 0.55 -14.77 -12.66
CA GLN A 75 -0.83 -15.18 -12.87
C GLN A 75 -1.47 -14.53 -14.11
N LEU A 76 -1.08 -13.30 -14.46
CA LEU A 76 -1.47 -12.67 -15.72
C LEU A 76 -0.77 -13.30 -16.92
N LEU A 77 0.51 -13.65 -16.81
CA LEU A 77 1.25 -14.38 -17.85
C LEU A 77 0.61 -15.75 -18.11
N ASP A 78 0.34 -16.53 -17.06
CA ASP A 78 -0.29 -17.85 -17.17
C ASP A 78 -1.71 -17.77 -17.78
N ARG A 79 -2.44 -16.69 -17.47
CA ARG A 79 -3.81 -16.46 -17.98
C ARG A 79 -3.84 -16.02 -19.45
N HIS A 80 -2.89 -15.18 -19.86
CA HIS A 80 -2.91 -14.56 -21.19
C HIS A 80 -1.96 -15.22 -22.20
N PHE A 81 -0.98 -15.99 -21.73
CA PHE A 81 0.00 -16.72 -22.52
C PHE A 81 0.21 -18.12 -21.94
N PRO A 82 -0.80 -19.01 -21.94
CA PRO A 82 -0.58 -20.39 -21.54
C PRO A 82 0.36 -21.04 -22.57
N GLU A 83 1.62 -21.28 -22.20
CA GLU A 83 2.58 -22.03 -23.03
C GLU A 83 2.16 -23.50 -23.12
N ALA A 84 1.15 -23.77 -23.93
CA ALA A 84 0.85 -25.08 -24.46
C ALA A 84 -0.07 -24.92 -25.68
N LEU A 85 0.51 -24.71 -26.87
CA LEU A 85 -0.09 -25.27 -28.07
C LEU A 85 0.21 -26.77 -28.03
N PRO A 86 -0.80 -27.65 -27.88
CA PRO A 86 -0.58 -29.07 -28.05
C PRO A 86 -0.24 -29.33 -29.52
N ASN A 87 0.99 -29.79 -29.74
CA ASN A 87 1.36 -30.76 -30.78
C ASN A 87 0.63 -30.59 -32.13
N GLN A 88 1.21 -29.84 -33.06
CA GLN A 88 0.99 -30.14 -34.47
C GLN A 88 1.88 -31.33 -34.85
N ARG A 89 1.38 -32.55 -34.59
CA ARG A 89 1.84 -33.75 -35.29
C ARG A 89 0.98 -33.91 -36.54
N GLU A 90 1.61 -33.91 -37.71
CA GLU A 90 1.25 -34.64 -38.93
C GLU A 90 2.41 -34.37 -39.91
N ILE A 91 3.37 -35.30 -40.02
CA ILE A 91 3.57 -36.28 -41.11
C ILE A 91 3.59 -35.61 -42.48
#